data_AF-N1PI01-F1
#
_entry.id   AF-N1PI01-F1
#
_cell.length_a   1.000
_cell.length_b   1.000
_cell.length_c   1.000
_cell.angle_alpha   90.00
_cell.angle_beta   90.00
_cell.angle_gamma   90.00
#
_symmetry.space_group_name_H-M   'P 1'
#
loop_
_entity.id
_entity.type
_entity.pdbx_description
1 polymer ?
#
loop_
_entity_poly.entity_id
_entity_poly.type
_entity_poly.pdbx_seq_one_letter_code
_entity_poly.pdbx_strand_id
1 'polypeptide(L)'
;LLGLPQEVRNKIYRHVLVYGRSIPITPDFCGTPGLIRTNRQLHEETMNIWLHHNIFILHVRDCCPVAPQGFFIGNKHQRHWLYQAPWLTYTWSGEHHWDNLRDWLRIYH
;
A
#
# COMPACT_ATOMS: atom_id res chain seq x y z
N LEU A 1 -13.40 -6.38 -25.23
CA LEU A 1 -13.78 -5.98 -23.85
C LEU A 1 -14.64 -4.71 -23.83
N LEU A 2 -14.24 -3.63 -24.51
CA LEU A 2 -14.92 -2.33 -24.44
C LEU A 2 -16.37 -2.30 -25.01
N GLY A 3 -16.73 -3.23 -25.90
CA GLY A 3 -18.10 -3.37 -26.41
C GLY A 3 -19.08 -4.09 -25.47
N LEU A 4 -18.62 -4.56 -24.31
CA LEU A 4 -19.50 -5.22 -23.32
C LEU A 4 -20.16 -4.18 -22.40
N PRO A 5 -21.37 -4.46 -21.86
CA PRO A 5 -21.96 -3.63 -20.82
C PRO A 5 -21.03 -3.51 -19.59
N GLN A 6 -21.06 -2.34 -18.94
CA GLN A 6 -20.18 -2.02 -17.82
C GLN A 6 -20.27 -3.04 -16.67
N GLU A 7 -21.46 -3.55 -16.38
CA GLU A 7 -21.68 -4.57 -15.34
C GLU A 7 -20.91 -5.87 -15.63
N VAL A 8 -20.89 -6.30 -16.89
CA VAL A 8 -20.15 -7.50 -17.32
C VAL A 8 -18.65 -7.24 -17.24
N ARG A 9 -18.19 -6.04 -17.67
CA ARG A 9 -16.78 -5.65 -17.54
C ARG A 9 -16.32 -5.65 -16.09
N ASN A 10 -17.11 -5.09 -15.17
CA ASN A 10 -16.79 -5.06 -13.74
C ASN A 10 -16.66 -6.47 -13.13
N LYS A 11 -17.50 -7.43 -13.56
CA LYS A 11 -17.36 -8.84 -13.12
C LYS A 11 -16.02 -9.43 -13.58
N ILE A 12 -15.64 -9.20 -14.84
CA ILE A 12 -14.36 -9.65 -15.38
C ILE A 12 -13.19 -8.99 -14.63
N TYR A 13 -13.25 -7.67 -14.43
CA TYR A 13 -12.21 -6.93 -13.70
C TYR A 13 -12.01 -7.46 -12.30
N ARG A 14 -13.08 -7.71 -11.55
CA ARG A 14 -12.98 -8.28 -10.20
C ARG A 14 -12.32 -9.67 -10.21
N HIS A 15 -12.65 -10.52 -11.17
CA HIS A 15 -12.02 -11.84 -11.30
C HIS A 15 -10.53 -11.78 -11.61
N VAL A 16 -10.09 -10.79 -12.39
CA VAL A 16 -8.69 -10.68 -12.82
C VAL A 16 -7.83 -9.88 -11.83
N LEU A 17 -8.43 -8.91 -11.14
CA LEU A 17 -7.71 -7.93 -10.33
C LEU A 17 -7.82 -8.18 -8.83
N VAL A 18 -8.80 -8.93 -8.34
CA VAL A 18 -8.94 -9.18 -6.90
C VAL A 18 -8.27 -10.50 -6.55
N TYR A 19 -7.19 -10.41 -5.78
CA TYR A 19 -6.47 -11.55 -5.25
C TYR A 19 -6.99 -11.85 -3.85
N GLY A 20 -7.30 -13.12 -3.56
CA GLY A 20 -7.71 -13.57 -2.23
C GLY A 20 -6.57 -13.61 -1.18
N ARG A 21 -5.37 -13.17 -1.56
CA ARG A 21 -4.18 -13.13 -0.70
C ARG A 21 -3.56 -11.75 -0.73
N SER A 22 -2.84 -11.41 0.32
CA SER A 22 -2.12 -10.15 0.39
C SER A 22 -1.01 -10.07 -0.65
N ILE A 23 -0.85 -8.87 -1.23
CA ILE A 23 0.08 -8.59 -2.32
C ILE A 23 1.32 -7.89 -1.74
N PRO A 24 2.51 -8.49 -1.80
CA PRO A 24 3.71 -7.84 -1.28
C PRO A 24 4.09 -6.65 -2.17
N ILE A 25 4.31 -5.50 -1.56
CA ILE A 25 4.95 -4.35 -2.21
C ILE A 25 6.45 -4.52 -2.01
N THR A 26 7.18 -4.72 -3.11
CA THR A 26 8.65 -4.77 -3.10
C THR A 26 9.20 -3.67 -4.00
N PRO A 27 10.47 -3.25 -3.84
CA PRO A 27 11.10 -2.28 -4.73
C PRO A 27 11.03 -2.68 -6.21
N ASP A 28 11.15 -3.98 -6.48
CA ASP A 28 11.08 -4.55 -7.82
C ASP A 28 9.63 -4.81 -8.29
N PHE A 29 8.67 -4.78 -7.37
CA PHE A 29 7.26 -5.04 -7.62
C PHE A 29 6.39 -3.90 -7.08
N CYS A 30 6.38 -2.79 -7.83
CA CYS A 30 5.32 -1.78 -7.76
C CYS A 30 4.11 -2.18 -8.63
N GLY A 31 3.98 -3.47 -8.95
CA GLY A 31 3.34 -3.99 -10.16
C GLY A 31 1.83 -3.76 -10.23
N THR A 32 1.42 -2.62 -10.78
CA THR A 32 0.07 -2.46 -11.33
C THR A 32 -0.14 -3.55 -12.41
N PRO A 33 -1.21 -4.36 -12.32
CA PRO A 33 -1.50 -5.40 -13.28
C PRO A 33 -1.50 -4.89 -14.71
N GLY A 34 -1.05 -5.72 -15.65
CA GLY A 34 -0.95 -5.36 -17.06
C GLY A 34 -2.25 -4.77 -17.63
N LEU A 35 -3.41 -5.27 -17.16
CA LEU A 35 -4.74 -4.76 -17.54
C LEU A 35 -4.89 -3.26 -17.26
N ILE A 36 -4.43 -2.78 -16.10
CA ILE A 36 -4.49 -1.37 -15.68
C ILE A 36 -3.60 -0.49 -16.58
N ARG A 37 -2.54 -1.07 -17.13
CA ARG A 37 -1.53 -0.36 -17.93
C ARG A 37 -1.83 -0.30 -19.42
N THR A 38 -2.89 -0.96 -19.88
CA THR A 38 -3.18 -1.11 -21.32
C THR A 38 -3.65 0.17 -21.99
N ASN A 39 -4.69 0.82 -21.47
CA ASN A 39 -5.22 2.08 -22.02
C ASN A 39 -5.88 2.93 -20.92
N ARG A 40 -6.15 4.20 -21.22
CA ARG A 40 -6.69 5.17 -20.26
C ARG A 40 -8.05 4.77 -19.69
N GLN A 41 -8.94 4.23 -20.53
CA GLN A 41 -10.26 3.80 -20.08
C GLN A 41 -10.18 2.64 -19.09
N LEU A 42 -9.38 1.62 -19.39
CA LEU A 42 -9.17 0.48 -18.51
C LEU A 42 -8.49 0.93 -17.22
N HIS A 43 -7.52 1.84 -17.29
CA HIS A 43 -6.90 2.44 -16.11
C HIS A 43 -7.96 3.06 -15.18
N GLU A 44 -8.78 3.97 -15.71
CA GLU A 44 -9.82 4.67 -14.96
C GLU A 44 -10.87 3.69 -14.38
N GLU A 45 -11.30 2.69 -15.15
CA GLU A 45 -12.30 1.70 -14.71
C GLU A 45 -11.76 0.72 -13.67
N THR A 46 -10.48 0.36 -13.74
CA THR A 46 -9.91 -0.77 -12.98
C THR A 46 -9.07 -0.37 -11.77
N MET A 47 -8.49 0.83 -11.76
CA MET A 47 -7.60 1.26 -10.69
C MET A 47 -8.29 1.25 -9.32
N ASN A 48 -9.53 1.73 -9.26
CA ASN A 48 -10.31 1.74 -8.02
C ASN A 48 -10.59 0.32 -7.51
N ILE A 49 -10.93 -0.61 -8.42
CA ILE A 49 -11.13 -2.02 -8.06
C ILE A 49 -9.83 -2.61 -7.49
N TRP A 50 -8.70 -2.37 -8.17
CA TRP A 50 -7.39 -2.84 -7.76
C TRP A 50 -6.98 -2.37 -6.37
N LEU A 51 -7.06 -1.06 -6.10
CA LEU A 51 -6.59 -0.49 -4.84
C LEU A 51 -7.50 -0.82 -3.66
N HIS A 52 -8.82 -0.81 -3.84
CA HIS A 52 -9.76 -0.93 -2.72
C HIS A 52 -10.19 -2.35 -2.40
N HIS A 53 -10.02 -3.31 -3.31
CA HIS A 53 -10.46 -4.70 -3.10
C HIS A 53 -9.29 -5.67 -2.86
N ASN A 54 -8.05 -5.19 -2.90
CA ASN A 54 -6.89 -5.98 -2.54
C ASN A 54 -6.30 -5.50 -1.21
N ILE A 55 -5.59 -6.41 -0.55
CA ILE A 55 -4.76 -6.09 0.61
C ILE A 55 -3.32 -6.10 0.15
N PHE A 56 -2.59 -5.04 0.44
CA PHE A 56 -1.18 -4.89 0.14
C PHE A 56 -0.38 -5.01 1.42
N ILE A 57 0.76 -5.68 1.36
CA ILE A 57 1.70 -5.79 2.48
C ILE A 57 2.99 -5.08 2.10
N LEU A 58 3.32 -4.04 2.85
CA LEU A 58 4.66 -3.45 2.80
C LEU A 58 5.53 -4.12 3.86
N HIS A 59 6.61 -4.75 3.42
CA HIS A 59 7.62 -5.27 4.33
C HIS A 59 8.73 -4.23 4.48
N VAL A 60 8.79 -3.63 5.66
CA VAL A 60 9.75 -2.62 6.02
C VAL A 60 10.87 -3.28 6.81
N ARG A 61 12.08 -3.28 6.23
CA ARG A 61 13.27 -3.88 6.82
C ARG A 61 14.29 -2.80 7.18
N ASP A 62 14.87 -2.87 8.37
CA ASP A 62 15.98 -2.01 8.82
C ASP A 62 15.65 -0.49 8.79
N CYS A 63 14.37 -0.15 8.68
CA CYS A 63 13.88 1.22 8.73
C CYS A 63 13.41 1.51 10.14
N CYS A 64 14.10 2.40 10.83
CA CYS A 64 13.52 3.09 11.96
C CYS A 64 12.71 4.24 11.34
N PRO A 65 11.36 4.20 11.33
CA PRO A 65 10.64 5.44 11.08
C PRO A 65 11.14 6.40 12.15
N VAL A 66 11.36 7.64 11.73
CA VAL A 66 12.08 8.67 12.47
C VAL A 66 11.24 9.15 13.69
N ALA A 67 10.57 8.24 14.39
CA ALA A 67 9.85 8.49 15.62
C ALA A 67 9.83 7.19 16.46
N PRO A 68 10.03 7.30 17.78
CA PRO A 68 10.08 6.15 18.66
C PRO A 68 8.78 5.34 18.57
N GLN A 69 8.87 4.01 18.61
CA GLN A 69 7.73 3.10 18.56
C GLN A 69 6.60 3.51 19.54
N GLY A 70 6.94 4.06 20.71
CA GLY A 70 5.95 4.59 21.67
C GLY A 70 5.17 5.83 21.21
N PHE A 71 5.71 6.63 20.28
CA PHE A 71 5.06 7.82 19.74
C PHE A 71 3.98 7.46 18.71
N PHE A 72 4.24 6.47 17.84
CA PHE A 72 3.23 5.95 16.91
C PHE A 72 2.15 5.11 17.61
N ILE A 73 2.51 4.40 18.68
CA ILE A 73 1.55 3.61 19.47
C ILE A 73 0.67 4.53 20.33
N GLY A 74 1.20 5.68 20.80
CA GLY A 74 0.52 6.59 21.74
C GLY A 74 -0.16 7.84 21.16
N ASN A 75 0.30 8.42 20.04
CA ASN A 75 -0.25 9.70 19.57
C ASN A 75 -1.41 9.55 18.59
N LYS A 76 -2.64 9.85 19.06
CA LYS A 76 -3.88 9.84 18.27
C LYS A 76 -3.84 10.74 17.03
N HIS A 77 -3.01 11.78 17.01
CA HIS A 77 -2.91 12.69 15.86
C HIS A 77 -2.08 12.13 14.69
N GLN A 78 -1.09 11.27 14.95
CA GLN A 78 -0.33 10.59 13.88
C GLN A 78 -0.98 9.27 13.43
N ARG A 79 -2.07 8.84 14.06
CA ARG A 79 -2.90 7.73 13.56
C ARG A 79 -3.66 8.11 12.28
N HIS A 80 -3.89 9.39 12.00
CA HIS A 80 -4.89 9.77 11.00
C HIS A 80 -4.55 9.33 9.55
N TRP A 81 -3.28 9.30 9.16
CA TRP A 81 -2.84 8.85 7.83
C TRP A 81 -2.71 7.32 7.71
N LEU A 82 -2.29 6.63 8.78
CA LEU A 82 -2.19 5.17 8.81
C LEU A 82 -3.56 4.47 8.84
N TYR A 83 -4.58 5.12 9.41
CA TYR A 83 -5.96 4.61 9.39
C TYR A 83 -6.71 4.89 8.08
N GLN A 84 -6.16 5.68 7.15
CA GLN A 84 -6.82 5.98 5.87
C GLN A 84 -6.67 4.87 4.80
N ALA A 85 -5.79 3.90 5.02
CA ALA A 85 -5.55 2.82 4.07
C ALA A 85 -5.80 1.43 4.71
N PRO A 86 -7.05 1.02 4.94
CA PRO A 86 -7.36 -0.32 5.49
C PRO A 86 -6.90 -1.47 4.56
N TRP A 87 -6.61 -1.15 3.30
CA TRP A 87 -6.05 -2.04 2.30
C TRP A 87 -4.53 -2.18 2.38
N LEU A 88 -3.83 -1.45 3.27
CA LEU A 88 -2.37 -1.49 3.41
C LEU A 88 -1.96 -1.98 4.80
N THR A 89 -1.19 -3.06 4.85
CA THR A 89 -0.64 -3.63 6.07
C THR A 89 0.88 -3.51 6.06
N TYR A 90 1.47 -3.25 7.23
CA TYR A 90 2.91 -3.15 7.40
C TYR A 90 3.44 -4.32 8.22
N THR A 91 4.56 -4.88 7.77
CA THR A 91 5.33 -5.85 8.54
C THR A 91 6.73 -5.27 8.75
N TRP A 92 7.19 -5.28 10.00
CA TRP A 92 8.46 -4.69 10.39
C TRP A 92 9.43 -5.82 10.75
N SER A 93 10.65 -5.75 10.26
CA SER A 93 11.74 -6.64 10.67
C SER A 93 13.09 -5.95 10.55
N GLY A 94 14.15 -6.55 11.11
CA GLY A 94 15.50 -6.00 11.07
C GLY A 94 16.05 -5.58 12.42
N GLU A 95 17.19 -4.91 12.41
CA GLU A 95 17.90 -4.45 13.60
C GLU A 95 17.64 -2.96 13.89
N HIS A 96 17.75 -2.57 15.17
CA HIS A 96 17.59 -1.18 15.56
C HIS A 96 18.82 -0.36 15.14
N HIS A 97 18.68 0.43 14.08
CA HIS A 97 19.69 1.40 13.66
C HIS A 97 19.60 2.67 14.52
N TRP A 98 20.32 2.69 15.65
CA TRP A 98 20.36 3.80 16.60
C TRP A 98 20.82 5.13 15.98
N ASP A 99 21.56 5.10 14.88
CA ASP A 99 21.96 6.30 14.14
C ASP A 99 20.76 7.07 13.57
N ASN A 100 19.72 6.36 13.12
CA ASN A 100 18.48 6.99 12.64
C ASN A 100 17.73 7.70 13.78
N LEU A 101 17.80 7.18 15.01
CA LEU A 101 17.25 7.85 16.20
C LEU A 101 18.03 9.12 16.53
N ARG A 102 19.36 9.08 16.40
CA ARG A 102 20.21 10.26 16.64
C ARG A 102 19.93 11.37 15.63
N ASP A 103 19.77 11.03 14.36
CA ASP A 103 19.44 12.00 13.32
C ASP A 103 18.03 12.56 13.50
N TRP A 104 17.06 11.78 13.99
CA TRP A 104 15.78 12.32 14.42
C TRP A 104 15.91 13.38 15.52
N LEU A 105 16.65 13.04 16.59
CA LEU A 105 16.84 13.95 17.72
C LEU A 105 17.50 15.26 17.30
N ARG A 106 18.33 15.25 16.25
CA ARG A 106 18.91 16.48 15.66
C ARG A 106 17.91 17.31 14.87
N ILE A 107 16.93 16.68 14.22
CA ILE A 107 15.90 17.37 13.44
C ILE A 107 14.81 17.95 14.38
N TYR A 108 14.57 17.29 15.51
CA TYR A 108 13.52 17.68 16.47
C TYR A 108 13.95 18.77 17.46
N HIS A 109 15.25 19.05 17.58
CA HIS A 109 15.85 20.01 18.51
C HIS A 109 16.46 21.20 17.79
#